data_AF-A0A7C5J4R8-F1
#
_entry.id   AF-A0A7C5J4R8-F1
#
_cell.length_a   1.000
_cell.length_b   1.000
_cell.length_c   1.000
_cell.angle_alpha   90.00
_cell.angle_beta   90.00
_cell.angle_gamma   90.00
#
_symmetry.space_group_name_H-M   'P 1'
#
loop_
_entity.id
_entity.type
_entity.pdbx_description
1 polymer ?
#
loop_
_entity_poly.entity_id
_entity_poly.type
_entity_poly.pdbx_seq_one_letter_code
_entity_poly.pdbx_strand_id
1 'polypeptide(L)'
;MDKAQVTILKLQQAQPASPIPQPGAGGLPTIPGLPPELQGAAQQTLEALQQQGLIPPGLIPGLGGAPGQPAQPTPQLQPYQYDPQWAIADQRPVVDEKLKEELLDIFGDKDSFNDQRGTCWFPGMVVSFQGPQNPQPVDVAVSLSCNQAVGYGFQWPHPQSGLTPKTHQKLTGIYQSMFGPVPPGA
;
A
#
# COMPACT_ATOMS: atom_id res chain seq x y z
N MET A 1 -9.00 -24.44 3.78
CA MET A 1 -8.87 -22.96 3.78
C MET A 1 -10.24 -22.28 3.75
N ASP A 2 -11.30 -23.01 4.04
CA ASP A 2 -12.68 -22.66 3.68
C ASP A 2 -13.27 -21.57 4.58
N LYS A 3 -12.66 -21.38 5.76
CA LYS A 3 -12.96 -20.31 6.72
C LYS A 3 -11.96 -19.15 6.66
N ALA A 4 -11.07 -19.12 5.67
CA ALA A 4 -10.12 -18.02 5.53
C ALA A 4 -10.85 -16.76 5.03
N GLN A 5 -10.49 -15.61 5.60
CA GLN A 5 -10.85 -14.31 5.05
C GLN A 5 -9.93 -14.05 3.87
N VAL A 6 -10.51 -13.64 2.74
CA VAL A 6 -9.75 -13.32 1.53
C VAL A 6 -9.86 -11.84 1.24
N THR A 7 -8.73 -11.18 1.03
CA THR A 7 -8.67 -9.76 0.65
C THR A 7 -7.82 -9.63 -0.60
N ILE A 8 -8.31 -8.90 -1.60
CA ILE A 8 -7.53 -8.55 -2.78
C ILE A 8 -6.99 -7.13 -2.59
N LEU A 9 -5.68 -6.98 -2.72
CA LEU A 9 -4.97 -5.71 -2.65
C LEU A 9 -4.59 -5.30 -4.06
N LYS A 10 -4.84 -4.03 -4.39
CA LYS A 10 -4.24 -3.38 -5.55
C LYS A 10 -2.93 -2.77 -5.11
N LEU A 11 -1.85 -3.15 -5.76
CA LEU A 11 -0.54 -2.58 -5.53
C LEU A 11 -0.21 -1.52 -6.59
N GLN A 12 0.56 -0.52 -6.16
CA GLN A 12 1.22 0.42 -7.05
C GLN A 12 2.64 0.66 -6.56
N GLN A 13 3.53 1.09 -7.45
CA GLN A 13 4.89 1.41 -7.06
C GLN A 13 4.87 2.51 -5.99
N ALA A 14 5.55 2.29 -4.88
CA ALA A 14 5.70 3.29 -3.84
C ALA A 14 6.43 4.49 -4.43
N GLN A 15 5.82 5.68 -4.35
CA GLN A 15 6.54 6.90 -4.66
C GLN A 15 7.64 7.06 -3.59
N PRO A 16 8.89 7.41 -3.97
CA PRO A 16 9.89 7.73 -2.97
C PRO A 16 9.31 8.83 -2.09
N ALA A 17 9.26 8.59 -0.77
CA ALA A 17 8.93 9.64 0.17
C ALA A 17 9.87 10.80 -0.14
N SER A 18 9.31 11.92 -0.61
CA SER A 18 10.09 13.15 -0.71
C SER A 18 10.61 13.39 0.71
N PRO A 19 11.92 13.61 0.91
CA PRO A 19 12.43 13.87 2.24
C PRO A 19 11.60 15.01 2.80
N ILE A 20 10.80 14.71 3.82
CA ILE A 20 10.22 15.73 4.67
C ILE A 20 11.45 16.50 5.12
N PRO A 21 11.56 17.81 4.86
CA PRO A 21 12.60 18.59 5.52
C PRO A 21 12.38 18.32 6.99
N GLN A 22 13.27 17.53 7.60
CA GLN A 22 13.34 17.51 9.05
C GLN A 22 13.35 18.99 9.41
N PRO A 23 12.44 19.44 10.30
CA PRO A 23 12.64 20.74 10.91
C PRO A 23 14.06 20.65 11.39
N GLY A 24 14.94 21.45 10.79
CA GLY A 24 16.28 21.57 11.32
C GLY A 24 16.08 21.80 12.80
N ALA A 25 17.00 21.31 13.61
CA ALA A 25 17.27 21.93 14.88
C ALA A 25 17.77 23.38 14.61
N GLY A 26 16.98 24.19 13.91
CA GLY A 26 16.99 25.62 13.93
C GLY A 26 16.39 25.94 15.27
N GLY A 27 17.29 26.12 16.24
CA GLY A 27 16.93 26.74 17.50
C GLY A 27 16.03 27.92 17.19
N LEU A 28 14.86 27.92 17.83
CA LEU A 28 14.01 29.10 17.86
C LEU A 28 14.93 30.27 18.25
N PRO A 29 14.90 31.41 17.53
CA PRO A 29 15.56 32.60 18.02
C PRO A 29 15.04 32.81 19.44
N THR A 30 15.96 32.81 20.40
CA THR A 30 15.66 33.04 21.81
C THR A 30 15.02 34.42 21.88
N ILE A 31 13.69 34.50 21.94
CA ILE A 31 13.00 35.77 22.15
C ILE A 31 13.30 36.13 23.61
N PRO A 32 14.14 37.15 23.88
CA PRO A 32 14.55 37.45 25.24
C PRO A 32 13.34 37.96 26.02
N GLY A 33 12.98 37.28 27.11
CA GLY A 33 12.00 37.77 28.09
C GLY A 33 10.70 36.99 28.27
N LEU A 34 10.51 35.82 27.64
CA LEU A 34 9.33 34.98 27.89
C LEU A 34 9.56 33.99 29.05
N PRO A 35 8.67 33.94 30.07
CA PRO A 35 8.80 33.04 31.20
C PRO A 35 8.66 31.56 30.76
N PRO A 36 9.43 30.65 31.38
CA PRO A 36 9.58 29.25 30.93
C PRO A 36 8.28 28.43 30.96
N GLU A 37 7.34 28.79 31.84
CA GLU A 37 6.04 28.13 31.97
C GLU A 37 5.13 28.34 30.74
N LEU A 38 5.32 29.43 29.98
CA LEU A 38 4.59 29.64 28.71
C LEU A 38 5.16 28.83 27.54
N GLN A 39 6.43 28.43 27.58
CA GLN A 39 7.02 27.58 26.53
C GLN A 39 6.44 26.15 26.58
N GLY A 40 6.19 25.62 27.79
CA GLY A 40 5.55 24.32 27.97
C GLY A 40 4.08 24.32 27.53
N ALA A 41 3.32 25.34 27.92
CA ALA A 41 1.91 25.49 27.53
C ALA A 41 1.74 25.66 26.01
N ALA A 42 2.69 26.32 25.34
CA ALA A 42 2.68 26.50 23.90
C ALA A 42 2.88 25.17 23.14
N GLN A 43 3.75 24.27 23.61
CA GLN A 43 3.97 22.97 22.97
C GLN A 43 2.72 22.10 23.04
N GLN A 44 2.10 21.97 24.22
CA GLN A 44 0.86 21.20 24.38
C GLN A 44 -0.31 21.78 23.58
N THR A 45 -0.43 23.11 23.53
CA THR A 45 -1.49 23.77 22.77
C THR A 45 -1.28 23.58 21.26
N LEU A 46 -0.02 23.57 20.80
CA LEU A 46 0.30 23.36 19.39
C LEU A 46 -0.02 21.93 18.95
N GLU A 47 0.30 20.92 19.74
CA GLU A 47 -0.05 19.52 19.47
C GLU A 47 -1.59 19.30 19.45
N ALA A 48 -2.32 19.92 20.38
CA ALA A 48 -3.78 19.85 20.41
C ALA A 48 -4.44 20.53 19.19
N LEU A 49 -3.91 21.68 18.75
CA LEU A 49 -4.41 22.38 17.56
C LEU A 49 -3.99 21.71 16.25
N GLN A 50 -2.84 21.01 16.23
CA GLN A 50 -2.42 20.19 15.10
C GLN A 50 -3.36 19.00 14.88
N GLN A 51 -3.83 18.36 15.96
CA GLN A 51 -4.79 17.26 15.89
C GLN A 51 -6.17 17.70 15.37
N GLN A 52 -6.55 18.96 15.60
CA GLN A 52 -7.83 19.50 15.12
C GLN A 52 -7.74 20.17 13.74
N GLY A 53 -6.56 20.22 13.10
CA GLY A 53 -6.41 20.77 11.74
C GLY A 53 -6.76 22.26 11.61
N LEU A 54 -6.78 23.01 12.72
CA LEU A 54 -7.24 24.40 12.78
C LEU A 54 -6.12 25.44 12.71
N ILE A 55 -4.89 25.04 12.37
CA ILE A 55 -3.81 26.00 12.10
C ILE A 55 -3.70 26.19 10.58
N PRO A 56 -4.33 27.25 10.01
CA PRO A 56 -4.18 27.58 8.61
C PRO A 56 -2.71 27.95 8.32
N PRO A 57 -2.07 27.34 7.32
CA PRO A 57 -0.71 27.70 6.93
C PRO A 57 -0.70 29.14 6.39
N GLY A 58 0.05 30.04 7.04
CA GLY A 58 0.33 31.38 6.49
C GLY A 58 0.11 32.57 7.42
N LEU A 59 -0.36 32.39 8.67
CA LEU A 59 -0.59 33.51 9.59
C LEU A 59 0.64 33.90 10.45
N ILE A 60 1.88 33.61 10.00
CA ILE A 60 3.09 34.16 10.63
C ILE A 60 3.57 35.33 9.75
N PRO A 61 3.20 36.59 10.05
CA PRO A 61 3.55 37.74 9.22
C PRO A 61 5.01 38.11 9.53
N GLY A 62 5.93 37.99 8.56
CA GLY A 62 7.26 38.59 8.72
C GLY A 62 8.43 38.00 7.94
N LEU A 63 8.30 36.89 7.21
CA LEU A 63 9.40 36.35 6.40
C LEU A 63 9.02 36.36 4.91
N GLY A 64 9.63 37.29 4.18
CA GLY A 64 9.50 37.46 2.75
C GLY A 64 10.02 36.27 1.96
N GLY A 65 9.27 35.89 0.93
CA GLY A 65 9.55 34.81 -0.01
C GLY A 65 8.29 34.01 -0.37
N ALA A 66 7.49 34.50 -1.32
CA ALA A 66 6.38 33.73 -1.91
C ALA A 66 6.91 32.76 -2.99
N PRO A 67 6.21 31.67 -3.38
CA PRO A 67 4.96 31.13 -2.87
C PRO A 67 5.19 29.73 -2.28
N GLY A 68 5.29 29.63 -0.95
CA GLY A 68 5.21 28.35 -0.25
C GLY A 68 3.76 27.89 -0.18
N GLN A 69 3.25 27.33 -1.28
CA GLN A 69 2.01 26.55 -1.23
C GLN A 69 2.25 25.46 -0.18
N PRO A 70 1.40 25.34 0.87
CA PRO A 70 1.51 24.22 1.79
C PRO A 70 1.44 22.96 0.95
N ALA A 71 2.49 22.14 0.99
CA ALA A 71 2.46 20.83 0.39
C ALA A 71 1.28 20.10 1.05
N GLN A 72 0.21 19.93 0.28
CA GLN A 72 -0.94 19.14 0.66
C GLN A 72 -0.39 17.78 1.11
N PRO A 73 -0.74 17.25 2.29
CA PRO A 73 -0.29 15.93 2.68
C PRO A 73 -0.78 14.95 1.62
N THR A 74 0.12 14.50 0.76
CA THR A 74 -0.17 13.42 -0.17
C THR A 74 -0.52 12.22 0.70
N PRO A 75 -1.66 11.53 0.47
CA PRO A 75 -1.99 10.33 1.21
C PRO A 75 -0.82 9.36 1.11
N GLN A 76 -0.13 9.12 2.22
CA GLN A 76 0.94 8.13 2.24
C GLN A 76 0.29 6.76 2.23
N LEU A 77 0.41 6.06 1.11
CA LEU A 77 -0.06 4.69 0.98
C LEU A 77 0.75 3.78 1.89
N GLN A 78 0.09 2.81 2.51
CA GLN A 78 0.76 1.82 3.34
C GLN A 78 1.71 0.97 2.49
N PRO A 79 2.98 0.80 2.89
CA PRO A 79 3.90 -0.08 2.19
C PRO A 79 3.42 -1.54 2.26
N TYR A 80 3.64 -2.30 1.20
CA TYR A 80 3.36 -3.72 1.18
C TYR A 80 4.42 -4.47 2.00
N GLN A 81 3.98 -5.28 2.97
CA GLN A 81 4.85 -5.82 4.01
C GLN A 81 5.98 -6.72 3.49
N TYR A 82 5.78 -7.41 2.37
CA TYR A 82 6.77 -8.33 1.80
C TYR A 82 7.68 -7.67 0.76
N ASP A 83 7.26 -6.53 0.19
CA ASP A 83 8.05 -5.76 -0.74
C ASP A 83 7.70 -4.25 -0.61
N PRO A 84 8.44 -3.50 0.23
CA PRO A 84 8.18 -2.08 0.49
C PRO A 84 8.37 -1.16 -0.72
N GLN A 85 8.88 -1.67 -1.85
CA GLN A 85 8.92 -0.92 -3.12
C GLN A 85 7.51 -0.75 -3.71
N TRP A 86 6.53 -1.51 -3.20
CA TRP A 86 5.12 -1.42 -3.54
C TRP A 86 4.32 -0.90 -2.36
N ALA A 87 3.27 -0.16 -2.65
CA ALA A 87 2.32 0.34 -1.68
C ALA A 87 0.90 -0.12 -2.04
N ILE A 88 0.08 -0.34 -1.01
CA ILE A 88 -1.31 -0.73 -1.14
C ILE A 88 -2.12 0.50 -1.56
N ALA A 89 -2.60 0.50 -2.81
CA ALA A 89 -3.39 1.58 -3.38
C ALA A 89 -4.88 1.45 -3.04
N ASP A 90 -5.39 0.23 -3.04
CA ASP A 90 -6.77 -0.11 -2.69
C ASP A 90 -6.80 -1.54 -2.12
N GLN A 91 -7.78 -1.85 -1.28
CA GLN A 91 -7.97 -3.17 -0.70
C GLN A 91 -9.45 -3.51 -0.64
N ARG A 92 -9.81 -4.72 -1.06
CA ARG A 92 -11.21 -5.15 -1.12
C ARG A 92 -11.39 -6.55 -0.54
N PRO A 93 -12.24 -6.71 0.49
CA PRO A 93 -12.58 -8.03 0.97
C PRO A 93 -13.37 -8.79 -0.08
N VAL A 94 -13.07 -10.08 -0.24
CA VAL A 94 -13.85 -11.00 -1.06
C VAL A 94 -14.97 -11.57 -0.21
N VAL A 95 -16.18 -11.10 -0.47
CA VAL A 95 -17.41 -11.55 0.23
C VAL A 95 -18.23 -12.54 -0.61
N ASP A 96 -17.96 -12.61 -1.91
CA ASP A 96 -18.60 -13.55 -2.81
C ASP A 96 -17.90 -14.92 -2.71
N GLU A 97 -18.65 -15.93 -2.27
CA GLU A 97 -18.09 -17.26 -2.04
C GLU A 97 -17.65 -17.93 -3.36
N LYS A 98 -18.28 -17.63 -4.50
CA LYS A 98 -17.85 -18.20 -5.79
C LYS A 98 -16.51 -17.62 -6.23
N LEU A 99 -16.30 -16.31 -6.05
CA LEU A 99 -15.02 -15.67 -6.32
C LEU A 99 -13.93 -16.23 -5.40
N LYS A 100 -14.25 -16.44 -4.12
CA LYS A 100 -13.32 -17.08 -3.18
C LYS A 100 -12.97 -18.51 -3.60
N GLU A 101 -13.95 -19.33 -3.98
CA GLU A 101 -13.72 -20.68 -4.52
C GLU A 101 -12.88 -20.64 -5.79
N GLU A 102 -13.16 -19.71 -6.71
CA GLU A 102 -12.38 -19.53 -7.93
C GLU A 102 -10.93 -19.13 -7.65
N LEU A 103 -10.67 -18.26 -6.67
CA LEU A 103 -9.31 -17.91 -6.25
C LEU A 103 -8.59 -19.13 -5.64
N LEU A 104 -9.28 -19.91 -4.82
CA LEU A 104 -8.73 -21.13 -4.24
C LEU A 104 -8.45 -22.20 -5.31
N ASP A 105 -9.30 -22.33 -6.33
CA ASP A 105 -9.10 -23.21 -7.48
C ASP A 105 -7.88 -22.76 -8.30
N ILE A 106 -7.82 -21.48 -8.67
CA ILE A 106 -6.71 -20.91 -9.44
C ILE A 106 -5.37 -21.11 -8.72
N PHE A 107 -5.27 -20.74 -7.45
CA PHE A 107 -3.99 -20.81 -6.72
C PHE A 107 -3.72 -22.15 -6.06
N GLY A 108 -4.72 -23.03 -5.96
CA GLY A 108 -4.59 -24.39 -5.44
C GLY A 108 -4.26 -25.43 -6.51
N ASP A 109 -4.61 -25.17 -7.77
CA ASP A 109 -4.38 -26.09 -8.89
C ASP A 109 -3.04 -25.81 -9.58
N LYS A 110 -2.19 -26.84 -9.68
CA LYS A 110 -0.92 -26.79 -10.40
C LYS A 110 -1.12 -26.51 -11.89
N ASP A 111 -2.24 -26.92 -12.48
CA ASP A 111 -2.53 -26.77 -13.90
C ASP A 111 -2.91 -25.32 -14.27
N SER A 112 -3.08 -24.46 -13.25
CA SER A 112 -3.16 -23.01 -13.43
C SER A 112 -1.83 -22.36 -13.79
N PHE A 113 -0.72 -23.10 -13.65
CA PHE A 113 0.64 -22.59 -13.85
C PHE A 113 1.41 -23.34 -14.92
N ASN A 114 2.34 -22.63 -15.56
CA ASN A 114 3.29 -23.16 -16.53
C ASN A 114 4.65 -22.45 -16.42
N ASP A 115 5.58 -22.80 -17.30
CA ASP A 115 6.91 -22.20 -17.38
C ASP A 115 6.96 -20.87 -18.14
N GLN A 116 5.84 -20.44 -18.74
CA GLN A 116 5.75 -19.22 -19.52
C GLN A 116 5.57 -18.00 -18.61
N ARG A 117 6.67 -17.41 -18.17
CA ARG A 117 6.71 -16.14 -17.43
C ARG A 117 7.66 -15.15 -18.08
N GLY A 118 7.41 -13.86 -17.86
CA GLY A 118 8.34 -12.79 -18.19
C GLY A 118 9.59 -12.79 -17.30
N THR A 119 10.60 -12.03 -17.70
CA THR A 119 11.80 -11.76 -16.89
C THR A 119 11.63 -10.56 -15.95
N CYS A 120 10.47 -9.90 -16.00
CA CYS A 120 10.13 -8.74 -15.18
C CYS A 120 9.35 -9.14 -13.92
N TRP A 121 9.22 -8.19 -13.00
CA TRP A 121 8.35 -8.34 -11.82
C TRP A 121 7.71 -7.01 -11.45
N PHE A 122 6.40 -6.90 -11.67
CA PHE A 122 5.58 -5.75 -11.30
C PHE A 122 4.25 -6.23 -10.73
N PRO A 123 4.20 -6.59 -9.44
CA PRO A 123 2.98 -7.11 -8.82
C PRO A 123 1.95 -5.99 -8.70
N GLY A 124 0.93 -6.01 -9.56
CA GLY A 124 -0.21 -5.09 -9.50
C GLY A 124 -1.34 -5.56 -8.58
N MET A 125 -1.34 -6.84 -8.20
CA MET A 125 -2.41 -7.46 -7.43
C MET A 125 -1.83 -8.42 -6.38
N VAL A 126 -2.39 -8.44 -5.18
CA VAL A 126 -2.12 -9.46 -4.17
C VAL A 126 -3.44 -10.06 -3.71
N VAL A 127 -3.48 -11.38 -3.58
CA VAL A 127 -4.60 -12.10 -2.96
C VAL A 127 -4.11 -12.63 -1.61
N SER A 128 -4.63 -12.03 -0.55
CA SER A 128 -4.24 -12.32 0.83
C SER A 128 -5.25 -13.26 1.48
N PHE A 129 -4.78 -14.38 2.01
CA PHE A 129 -5.59 -15.39 2.69
C PHE A 129 -5.24 -15.42 4.18
N GLN A 130 -6.19 -14.98 5.00
CA GLN A 130 -6.08 -14.94 6.45
C GLN A 130 -6.86 -16.12 7.04
N GLY A 131 -6.13 -17.18 7.42
CA GLY A 131 -6.72 -18.36 8.07
C GLY A 131 -7.16 -18.06 9.51
N PRO A 132 -8.15 -18.78 10.06
CA PRO A 132 -8.66 -18.54 11.41
C PRO A 132 -7.66 -18.90 12.53
N GLN A 133 -6.68 -19.75 12.22
CA GLN A 133 -5.66 -20.21 13.17
C GLN A 133 -4.26 -19.69 12.86
N ASN A 134 -4.09 -18.97 11.74
CA ASN A 134 -2.78 -18.47 11.33
C ASN A 134 -2.68 -16.99 11.72
N PRO A 135 -1.72 -16.56 12.57
CA PRO A 135 -1.60 -15.16 12.93
C PRO A 135 -1.06 -14.27 11.79
N GLN A 136 -0.56 -14.86 10.70
CA GLN A 136 -0.04 -14.12 9.55
C GLN A 136 -0.79 -14.54 8.27
N PRO A 137 -1.16 -13.59 7.40
CA PRO A 137 -1.76 -13.92 6.12
C PRO A 137 -0.73 -14.55 5.18
N VAL A 138 -1.20 -15.49 4.36
CA VAL A 138 -0.43 -15.97 3.22
C VAL A 138 -0.88 -15.20 1.98
N ASP A 139 0.07 -14.66 1.24
CA ASP A 139 -0.21 -13.74 0.15
C ASP A 139 0.24 -14.37 -1.17
N VAL A 140 -0.59 -14.23 -2.19
CA VAL A 140 -0.20 -14.54 -3.57
C VAL A 140 -0.14 -13.24 -4.35
N ALA A 141 1.07 -12.79 -4.66
CA ALA A 141 1.28 -11.62 -5.51
C ALA A 141 1.23 -12.04 -6.98
N VAL A 142 0.57 -11.24 -7.80
CA VAL A 142 0.33 -11.48 -9.22
C VAL A 142 0.82 -10.27 -10.00
N SER A 143 1.68 -10.52 -10.98
CA SER A 143 2.05 -9.57 -12.03
C SER A 143 1.41 -10.03 -13.33
N LEU A 144 0.35 -9.33 -13.76
CA LEU A 144 -0.36 -9.66 -14.99
C LEU A 144 0.51 -9.31 -16.20
N SER A 145 1.27 -8.22 -16.13
CA SER A 145 2.22 -7.80 -17.17
C SER A 145 3.39 -8.76 -17.37
N CYS A 146 3.85 -9.41 -16.29
CA CYS A 146 4.95 -10.38 -16.35
C CYS A 146 4.46 -11.83 -16.42
N ASN A 147 3.15 -12.04 -16.50
CA ASN A 147 2.49 -13.34 -16.55
C ASN A 147 2.96 -14.28 -15.43
N GLN A 148 3.05 -13.79 -14.20
CA GLN A 148 3.64 -14.53 -13.09
C GLN A 148 2.87 -14.33 -11.78
N ALA A 149 2.76 -15.39 -10.97
CA ALA A 149 2.34 -15.32 -9.57
C ALA A 149 3.36 -15.97 -8.63
N VAL A 150 3.55 -15.38 -7.45
CA VAL A 150 4.46 -15.89 -6.41
C VAL A 150 3.81 -15.80 -5.04
N GLY A 151 4.17 -16.72 -4.15
CA GLY A 151 3.68 -16.75 -2.77
C GLY A 151 4.61 -16.03 -1.80
N TYR A 152 4.04 -15.35 -0.81
CA TYR A 152 4.72 -14.75 0.33
C TYR A 152 4.10 -15.20 1.66
N GLY A 153 4.92 -15.37 2.68
CA GLY A 153 4.48 -15.90 3.98
C GLY A 153 4.24 -17.42 4.01
N PHE A 154 4.55 -18.13 2.92
CA PHE A 154 4.50 -19.59 2.83
C PHE A 154 5.43 -20.11 1.73
N GLN A 155 5.69 -21.43 1.75
CA GLN A 155 6.39 -22.09 0.66
C GLN A 155 5.43 -22.30 -0.52
N TRP A 156 5.73 -21.69 -1.65
CA TRP A 156 4.98 -21.85 -2.89
C TRP A 156 4.93 -23.34 -3.29
N PRO A 157 3.76 -23.97 -3.39
CA PRO A 157 3.62 -25.42 -3.57
C PRO A 157 3.76 -25.84 -5.04
N HIS A 158 3.76 -24.89 -5.98
CA HIS A 158 3.82 -25.18 -7.40
C HIS A 158 5.25 -25.08 -7.93
N PRO A 159 5.69 -26.02 -8.79
CA PRO A 159 7.03 -25.97 -9.39
C PRO A 159 7.19 -24.78 -10.35
N GLN A 160 6.07 -24.24 -10.81
CA GLN A 160 5.96 -23.21 -11.83
C GLN A 160 5.23 -21.99 -11.26
N SER A 161 5.47 -20.84 -11.89
CA SER A 161 4.88 -19.55 -11.49
C SER A 161 4.33 -18.74 -12.65
N GLY A 162 4.57 -19.17 -13.90
CA GLY A 162 3.94 -18.57 -15.07
C GLY A 162 2.45 -18.89 -15.10
N LEU A 163 1.62 -17.95 -15.49
CA LEU A 163 0.17 -18.19 -15.56
C LEU A 163 -0.19 -18.82 -16.90
N THR A 164 -1.07 -19.82 -16.92
CA THR A 164 -1.65 -20.26 -18.20
C THR A 164 -2.52 -19.14 -18.81
N PRO A 165 -2.79 -19.17 -20.13
CA PRO A 165 -3.66 -18.16 -20.76
C PRO A 165 -5.05 -18.05 -20.12
N LYS A 166 -5.62 -19.19 -19.70
CA LYS A 166 -6.91 -19.24 -19.00
C LYS A 166 -6.82 -18.56 -17.64
N THR A 167 -5.78 -18.87 -16.85
CA THR A 167 -5.55 -18.26 -15.55
C THR A 167 -5.32 -16.75 -15.66
N HIS A 168 -4.50 -16.32 -16.62
CA HIS A 168 -4.22 -14.91 -16.88
C HIS A 168 -5.50 -14.13 -17.21
N GLN A 169 -6.35 -14.67 -18.08
CA GLN A 169 -7.64 -14.05 -18.41
C GLN A 169 -8.57 -13.96 -17.20
N LYS A 170 -8.67 -15.02 -16.39
CA LYS A 170 -9.49 -15.02 -15.17
C LYS A 170 -9.02 -13.97 -14.18
N LEU A 171 -7.72 -13.94 -13.87
CA LEU A 171 -7.14 -12.97 -12.92
C LEU A 171 -7.27 -11.54 -13.44
N THR A 172 -7.14 -11.32 -14.75
CA THR A 172 -7.44 -10.03 -15.38
C THR A 172 -8.90 -9.63 -15.18
N GLY A 173 -9.85 -10.55 -15.38
CA GLY A 173 -11.27 -10.30 -15.16
C GLY A 173 -11.61 -9.98 -13.70
N ILE A 174 -10.99 -10.70 -12.75
CA ILE A 174 -11.11 -10.45 -11.31
C ILE A 174 -10.55 -9.08 -10.95
N TYR A 175 -9.36 -8.73 -11.46
CA TYR A 175 -8.80 -7.40 -11.25
C TYR A 175 -9.75 -6.32 -11.76
N GLN A 176 -10.29 -6.50 -12.96
CA GLN A 176 -11.15 -5.50 -13.60
C GLN A 176 -12.49 -5.30 -12.88
N SER A 177 -13.12 -6.38 -12.41
CA SER A 177 -14.36 -6.29 -11.64
C SER A 177 -14.15 -5.58 -10.30
N MET A 178 -12.97 -5.73 -9.71
CA MET A 178 -12.64 -5.14 -8.42
C MET A 178 -12.14 -3.70 -8.55
N PHE A 179 -11.23 -3.39 -9.47
CA PHE A 179 -10.51 -2.11 -9.47
C PHE A 179 -10.64 -1.30 -10.77
N GLY A 180 -11.40 -1.79 -11.75
CA GLY A 180 -11.44 -1.23 -13.09
C GLY A 180 -10.24 -1.66 -13.95
N PRO A 181 -9.97 -0.97 -15.07
CA PRO A 181 -8.96 -1.40 -16.05
C PRO A 181 -7.59 -1.72 -15.42
N VAL A 182 -6.94 -2.79 -15.91
CA VAL A 182 -5.58 -3.14 -15.50
C VAL A 182 -4.64 -2.01 -15.93
N PRO A 183 -3.87 -1.40 -15.02
CA PRO A 183 -2.92 -0.36 -15.37
C PRO A 183 -1.83 -0.91 -16.31
N PRO A 184 -1.28 -0.09 -17.21
CA PRO A 184 -0.12 -0.50 -18.02
C PRO A 184 1.05 -0.89 -17.10
N GLY A 185 1.56 -2.11 -17.25
CA GLY A 185 2.71 -2.61 -16.48
C GLY A 185 2.38 -3.21 -15.10
N ALA A 186 1.10 -3.47 -14.79
CA ALA A 186 0.64 -4.20 -13.61
C ALA A 186 0.31 -5.67 -13.92
#